data_AF-B0BK02-F1
#
_entry.id   AF-B0BK02-F1
#
_cell.length_a   1.000
_cell.length_b   1.000
_cell.length_c   1.000
_cell.angle_alpha   90.00
_cell.angle_beta   90.00
_cell.angle_gamma   90.00
#
_symmetry.space_group_name_H-M   'P 1'
#
loop_
_entity.id
_entity.type
_entity.pdbx_description
1 polymer ?
#
loop_
_entity_poly.entity_id
_entity_poly.type
_entity_poly.pdbx_seq_one_letter_code
_entity_poly.pdbx_strand_id
1 'polypeptide(L)'
;ALGVKMRRSLFPEDDSLPTWLHTLACFLVVSPFALLLFLPGAQAILRRHLDPLSGPDIGQYFFGHEALEGMRAVWAGLSLVIAAFAFTALGLSFTRKAQGKLALRILPWALFAASALLVVPVGPVT
;
A
#
# COMPACT_ATOMS: atom_id res chain seq x y z
N ALA A 1 32.89 -15.63 -33.63
CA ALA A 1 32.01 -14.65 -32.94
C ALA A 1 30.56 -15.16 -33.02
N LEU A 2 30.06 -15.79 -31.96
CA LEU A 2 28.69 -16.29 -31.91
C LEU A 2 27.77 -15.16 -31.46
N GLY A 3 27.07 -14.56 -32.43
CA GLY A 3 26.06 -13.54 -32.19
C GLY A 3 24.86 -14.16 -31.46
N VAL A 4 24.78 -13.95 -30.16
CA VAL A 4 23.59 -14.24 -29.36
C VAL A 4 22.47 -13.33 -29.89
N LYS A 5 21.57 -13.88 -30.72
CA LYS A 5 20.29 -13.23 -31.05
C LYS A 5 19.51 -13.08 -29.74
N MET A 6 19.59 -11.92 -29.10
CA MET A 6 18.70 -11.56 -28.01
C MET A 6 17.26 -11.74 -28.52
N ARG A 7 16.48 -12.59 -27.86
CA ARG A 7 15.04 -12.67 -28.15
C ARG A 7 14.47 -11.28 -27.98
N ARG A 8 13.79 -10.76 -29.01
CA ARG A 8 13.00 -9.54 -28.85
C ARG A 8 12.00 -9.79 -27.74
N SER A 9 12.11 -9.00 -26.67
CA SER A 9 11.14 -8.99 -25.58
C SER A 9 9.74 -8.82 -26.18
N LEU A 10 8.80 -9.67 -25.78
CA LEU A 10 7.38 -9.52 -26.13
C LEU A 10 6.77 -8.27 -25.48
N PHE A 11 7.41 -7.76 -24.42
CA PHE A 11 7.00 -6.56 -23.73
C PHE A 11 7.83 -5.36 -24.21
N PRO A 12 7.20 -4.24 -24.55
CA PRO A 12 7.92 -3.01 -24.89
C PRO A 12 8.86 -2.60 -23.75
N GLU A 13 10.05 -2.13 -24.10
CA GLU A 13 11.04 -1.63 -23.14
C GLU A 13 10.48 -0.40 -22.41
N ASP A 14 10.75 -0.28 -21.10
CA ASP A 14 10.21 0.78 -20.25
C ASP A 14 10.46 2.20 -20.82
N ASP A 15 11.63 2.41 -21.42
CA ASP A 15 12.02 3.68 -22.05
C ASP A 15 11.16 4.03 -23.28
N SER A 16 10.52 3.05 -23.91
CA SER A 16 9.65 3.27 -25.08
C SER A 16 8.22 3.70 -24.70
N LEU A 17 7.84 3.59 -23.43
CA LEU A 17 6.48 3.91 -22.98
C LEU A 17 6.27 5.43 -22.83
N PRO A 18 5.09 5.96 -23.23
CA PRO A 18 4.68 7.31 -22.87
C PRO A 18 4.61 7.48 -21.35
N THR A 19 5.00 8.67 -20.85
CA THR A 19 5.06 8.96 -19.40
C THR A 19 3.75 8.71 -18.66
N TRP A 20 2.61 8.97 -19.30
CA TRP A 20 1.29 8.71 -18.70
C TRP A 20 1.01 7.21 -18.56
N LEU A 21 1.43 6.39 -19.52
CA LEU A 21 1.22 4.94 -19.52
C LEU A 21 2.11 4.26 -18.49
N HIS A 22 3.37 4.69 -18.38
CA HIS A 22 4.26 4.28 -17.28
C HIS A 22 3.65 4.58 -15.92
N THR A 23 3.19 5.82 -15.74
CA THR A 23 2.58 6.26 -14.47
C THR A 23 1.32 5.44 -14.15
N LEU A 24 0.47 5.20 -15.15
CA LEU A 24 -0.72 4.36 -15.00
C LEU A 24 -0.35 2.93 -14.59
N ALA A 25 0.66 2.33 -15.24
CA ALA A 25 1.14 0.99 -14.89
C ALA A 25 1.64 0.92 -13.44
N CYS A 26 2.41 1.91 -12.98
CA CYS A 26 2.84 1.99 -11.58
C CYS A 26 1.65 1.99 -10.61
N PHE A 27 0.61 2.78 -10.90
CA PHE A 27 -0.59 2.83 -10.04
C PHE A 27 -1.45 1.58 -10.12
N LEU A 28 -1.56 0.95 -11.29
CA LEU A 28 -2.29 -0.30 -11.47
C LEU A 28 -1.69 -1.45 -10.66
N VAL A 29 -0.36 -1.51 -10.55
CA VAL A 29 0.33 -2.54 -9.75
C VAL A 29 0.05 -2.38 -8.26
N VAL A 30 0.01 -1.15 -7.74
CA VAL A 30 -0.19 -0.89 -6.31
C VAL A 30 -1.66 -0.79 -5.90
N SER A 31 -2.57 -0.55 -6.85
CA SER A 31 -4.00 -0.33 -6.56
C SER A 31 -4.70 -1.50 -5.84
N PRO A 32 -4.48 -2.80 -6.16
CA PRO A 32 -5.15 -3.86 -5.42
C PRO A 32 -4.75 -3.83 -3.93
N PHE A 33 -3.48 -3.59 -3.62
CA PHE A 33 -3.00 -3.49 -2.24
C PHE A 33 -3.57 -2.26 -1.53
N ALA A 34 -3.61 -1.12 -2.21
CA ALA A 34 -4.18 0.10 -1.64
C ALA A 34 -5.69 -0.05 -1.37
N LEU A 35 -6.46 -0.62 -2.30
CA LEU A 35 -7.91 -0.79 -2.16
C LEU A 35 -8.28 -1.80 -1.07
N LEU A 36 -7.55 -2.91 -0.98
CA LEU A 36 -7.76 -3.93 0.05
C LEU A 36 -7.59 -3.37 1.47
N LEU A 37 -6.78 -2.33 1.64
CA LEU A 37 -6.57 -1.66 2.93
C LEU A 37 -7.50 -0.47 3.13
N PHE A 38 -7.71 0.32 2.08
CA PHE A 38 -8.50 1.55 2.15
C PHE A 38 -9.97 1.27 2.44
N LEU A 39 -10.57 0.27 1.78
CA LEU A 39 -12.00 -0.04 1.93
C LEU A 39 -12.37 -0.42 3.37
N PRO A 40 -11.75 -1.44 4.00
CA PRO A 40 -12.05 -1.77 5.39
C PRO A 40 -11.63 -0.65 6.34
N GLY A 41 -10.51 0.03 6.08
CA GLY A 41 -10.06 1.14 6.92
C GLY A 41 -11.03 2.33 6.96
N ALA A 42 -11.54 2.73 5.79
CA ALA A 42 -12.54 3.79 5.68
C ALA A 42 -13.86 3.37 6.34
N GLN A 43 -14.30 2.13 6.15
CA GLN A 43 -15.49 1.61 6.82
C GLN A 43 -15.34 1.59 8.34
N ALA A 44 -14.18 1.20 8.86
CA ALA A 44 -13.90 1.18 10.29
C ALA A 44 -13.96 2.57 10.93
N ILE A 45 -13.46 3.59 10.24
CA ILE A 45 -13.56 4.99 10.71
C ILE A 45 -15.02 5.45 10.73
N LEU A 46 -15.77 5.17 9.67
CA LEU A 46 -17.16 5.64 9.52
C LEU A 46 -18.13 4.91 10.46
N ARG A 47 -17.98 3.60 10.60
CA ARG A 47 -18.87 2.74 11.39
C ARG A 47 -18.41 2.56 12.84
N ARG A 48 -17.19 2.98 13.16
CA ARG A 48 -16.52 2.67 14.44
C ARG A 48 -16.52 1.17 14.75
N HIS A 49 -16.44 0.36 13.70
CA HIS A 49 -16.50 -1.10 13.74
C HIS A 49 -15.62 -1.65 12.64
N LEU A 50 -14.69 -2.53 12.99
CA LEU A 50 -13.81 -3.21 12.05
C LEU A 50 -13.96 -4.72 12.24
N ASP A 51 -14.47 -5.40 11.21
CA ASP A 51 -14.50 -6.86 11.19
C ASP A 51 -13.09 -7.45 11.09
N PRO A 52 -12.87 -8.69 11.55
CA PRO A 52 -11.58 -9.36 11.42
C PRO A 52 -11.11 -9.38 9.96
N LEU A 53 -9.90 -8.86 9.73
CA LEU A 53 -9.34 -8.83 8.39
C LEU A 53 -9.06 -10.25 7.91
N SER A 54 -9.74 -10.65 6.83
CA SER A 54 -9.49 -11.91 6.16
C SER A 54 -8.20 -11.79 5.33
N GLY A 55 -7.15 -12.53 5.71
CA GLY A 55 -5.85 -12.47 5.03
C GLY A 55 -4.78 -13.33 5.71
N PRO A 56 -3.52 -13.29 5.23
CA PRO A 56 -2.40 -13.97 5.87
C PRO A 56 -2.25 -13.51 7.33
N ASP A 57 -1.71 -14.37 8.20
CA ASP A 57 -1.59 -14.20 9.66
C ASP A 57 -1.08 -12.82 10.12
N ILE A 58 -0.40 -12.07 9.26
CA ILE A 58 0.08 -10.70 9.51
C ILE A 58 -1.09 -9.74 9.84
N GLY A 59 -2.23 -9.82 9.16
CA GLY A 59 -3.38 -8.96 9.47
C GLY A 59 -3.98 -9.25 10.83
N GLN A 60 -4.07 -10.54 11.17
CA GLN A 60 -4.53 -11.04 12.46
C GLN A 60 -3.52 -10.75 13.58
N TYR A 61 -2.22 -10.70 13.28
CA TYR A 61 -1.16 -10.33 14.21
C TYR A 61 -1.32 -8.89 14.73
N PHE A 62 -1.74 -7.95 13.87
CA PHE A 62 -1.86 -6.54 14.25
C PHE A 62 -3.21 -6.17 14.86
N PHE A 63 -4.31 -6.79 14.42
CA PHE A 63 -5.66 -6.39 14.83
C PHE A 63 -6.45 -7.47 15.55
N GLY A 64 -5.88 -8.67 15.73
CA GLY A 64 -6.53 -9.79 16.39
C GLY A 64 -7.53 -10.55 15.51
N HIS A 65 -8.13 -11.58 16.10
CA HIS A 65 -9.15 -12.42 15.47
C HIS A 65 -10.59 -11.92 15.76
N GLU A 66 -10.72 -10.95 16.66
CA GLU A 66 -12.01 -10.40 17.06
C GLU A 66 -12.32 -9.10 16.34
N ALA A 67 -13.61 -8.78 16.24
CA ALA A 67 -14.03 -7.49 15.71
C ALA A 67 -13.61 -6.37 16.68
N LEU A 68 -13.10 -5.28 16.13
CA LEU A 68 -12.76 -4.09 16.91
C LEU A 68 -13.93 -3.12 16.89
N GLU A 69 -14.24 -2.55 18.06
CA GLU A 69 -15.30 -1.57 18.22
C GLU A 69 -14.80 -0.22 18.77
N GLY A 70 -15.59 0.82 18.53
CA GLY A 70 -15.39 2.15 19.12
C GLY A 70 -14.11 2.81 18.66
N MET A 71 -13.32 3.33 19.61
CA MET A 71 -12.11 4.09 19.30
C MET A 71 -10.98 3.20 18.77
N ARG A 72 -10.91 1.93 19.20
CA ARG A 72 -9.91 0.97 18.70
C ARG A 72 -10.11 0.70 17.21
N ALA A 73 -11.37 0.57 16.79
CA ALA A 73 -11.74 0.45 15.37
C ALA A 73 -11.33 1.67 14.55
N VAL A 74 -11.46 2.88 15.11
CA VAL A 74 -11.04 4.12 14.43
C VAL A 74 -9.52 4.17 14.26
N TRP A 75 -8.75 3.82 15.28
CA TRP A 75 -7.28 3.77 15.20
C TRP A 75 -6.78 2.71 14.21
N ALA A 76 -7.39 1.52 14.25
CA ALA A 76 -7.13 0.47 13.26
C ALA A 76 -7.53 0.90 11.85
N GLY A 77 -8.67 1.57 11.69
CA GLY A 77 -9.09 2.11 10.41
C GLY A 77 -8.12 3.16 9.86
N LEU A 78 -7.63 4.05 10.73
CA LEU A 78 -6.66 5.07 10.36
C LEU A 78 -5.31 4.45 9.96
N SER A 79 -4.83 3.43 10.68
CA SER A 79 -3.58 2.76 10.31
C SER A 79 -3.70 2.07 8.94
N LEU A 80 -4.84 1.43 8.64
CA LEU A 80 -5.13 0.83 7.34
C LEU A 80 -5.20 1.88 6.21
N VAL A 81 -5.86 3.01 6.45
CA VAL A 81 -5.94 4.11 5.48
C VAL A 81 -4.55 4.69 5.21
N ILE A 82 -3.72 4.90 6.23
CA ILE A 82 -2.34 5.37 6.04
C ILE A 82 -1.50 4.34 5.29
N ALA A 83 -1.67 3.04 5.56
CA ALA A 83 -1.00 1.99 4.80
C ALA A 83 -1.42 1.99 3.33
N ALA A 84 -2.71 2.20 3.02
CA ALA A 84 -3.18 2.36 1.65
C ALA A 84 -2.52 3.56 0.93
N PHE A 85 -2.36 4.68 1.62
CA PHE A 85 -1.61 5.82 1.11
C PHE A 85 -0.12 5.51 0.94
N ALA A 86 0.47 4.68 1.80
CA ALA A 86 1.85 4.22 1.65
C ALA A 86 2.05 3.44 0.34
N PHE A 87 1.12 2.53 0.00
CA PHE A 87 1.14 1.82 -1.29
C PHE A 87 0.95 2.77 -2.49
N THR A 88 0.07 3.77 -2.37
CA THR A 88 -0.12 4.77 -3.42
C THR A 88 1.14 5.61 -3.62
N ALA A 89 1.79 6.03 -2.52
CA ALA A 89 3.06 6.72 -2.54
C ALA A 89 4.17 5.84 -3.11
N LEU A 90 4.15 4.52 -2.86
CA LEU A 90 5.09 3.58 -3.46
C LEU A 90 4.97 3.60 -4.98
N GLY A 91 3.75 3.54 -5.51
CA GLY A 91 3.50 3.72 -6.95
C GLY A 91 4.07 5.04 -7.48
N LEU A 92 3.84 6.16 -6.76
CA LEU A 92 4.40 7.46 -7.09
C LEU A 92 5.94 7.46 -7.14
N SER A 93 6.60 6.76 -6.21
CA SER A 93 8.06 6.69 -6.11
C SER A 93 8.74 6.03 -7.32
N PHE A 94 8.01 5.17 -8.04
CA PHE A 94 8.46 4.51 -9.28
C PHE A 94 8.09 5.28 -10.55
N THR A 95 7.33 6.38 -10.44
CA THR A 95 7.03 7.22 -11.60
C THR A 95 8.26 8.02 -12.04
N ARG A 96 8.33 8.36 -13.33
CA ARG A 96 9.36 9.26 -13.87
C ARG A 96 9.39 10.63 -13.16
N LYS A 97 8.26 11.09 -12.63
CA LYS A 97 8.17 12.35 -11.87
C LYS A 97 8.92 12.30 -10.52
N ALA A 98 9.17 11.11 -9.98
CA ALA A 98 9.91 10.90 -8.74
C ALA A 98 11.42 10.71 -8.97
N GLN A 99 11.88 10.61 -10.22
CA GLN A 99 13.31 10.54 -10.53
C GLN A 99 14.02 11.79 -10.00
N GLY A 100 15.07 11.58 -9.18
CA GLY A 100 15.85 12.66 -8.55
C GLY A 100 15.24 13.28 -7.30
N LYS A 101 14.01 12.92 -6.88
CA LYS A 101 13.36 13.49 -5.70
C LYS A 101 13.40 12.53 -4.51
N LEU A 102 14.37 12.71 -3.63
CA LEU A 102 14.54 11.88 -2.43
C LEU A 102 13.27 11.85 -1.56
N ALA A 103 12.57 12.97 -1.43
CA ALA A 103 11.35 13.07 -0.62
C ALA A 103 10.26 12.08 -1.08
N LEU A 104 10.04 11.95 -2.40
CA LEU A 104 9.05 11.02 -2.96
C LEU A 104 9.46 9.55 -2.86
N ARG A 105 10.76 9.28 -2.70
CA ARG A 105 11.29 7.93 -2.47
C ARG A 105 11.19 7.48 -1.02
N ILE A 106 11.29 8.41 -0.07
CA ILE A 106 11.19 8.14 1.37
C ILE A 106 9.74 8.15 1.85
N LEU A 107 8.88 8.95 1.22
CA LEU A 107 7.46 9.09 1.59
C LEU A 107 6.72 7.76 1.84
N PRO A 108 6.85 6.71 0.99
CA PRO A 108 6.16 5.44 1.23
C PRO A 108 6.57 4.80 2.56
N TRP A 109 7.87 4.84 2.87
CA TRP A 109 8.43 4.27 4.09
C TRP A 109 8.02 5.05 5.33
N ALA A 110 8.00 6.38 5.24
CA ALA A 110 7.50 7.23 6.31
C ALA A 110 6.02 6.94 6.63
N LEU A 111 5.20 6.74 5.60
CA LEU A 111 3.79 6.38 5.77
C LEU A 111 3.61 4.97 6.36
N PHE A 112 4.41 3.99 5.96
CA PHE A 112 4.39 2.66 6.59
C PHE A 112 4.77 2.74 8.08
N ALA A 113 5.80 3.52 8.43
CA ALA A 113 6.18 3.73 9.82
C ALA A 113 5.05 4.40 10.62
N ALA A 114 4.41 5.43 10.06
CA ALA A 114 3.26 6.08 10.69
C ALA A 114 2.07 5.13 10.88
N SER A 115 1.77 4.29 9.88
CA SER A 115 0.74 3.25 9.98
C SER A 115 1.03 2.28 11.12
N ALA A 116 2.27 1.76 11.22
CA ALA A 116 2.67 0.85 12.29
C ALA A 116 2.56 1.49 13.69
N LEU A 117 2.91 2.77 13.83
CA LEU A 117 2.77 3.50 15.09
C LEU A 117 1.31 3.64 15.53
N LEU A 118 0.38 3.78 14.59
CA LEU A 118 -1.05 3.86 14.88
C LEU A 118 -1.67 2.53 15.31
N VAL A 119 -0.96 1.42 15.17
CA VAL A 119 -1.40 0.12 15.72
C VAL A 119 -1.17 0.04 17.22
N VAL A 120 -0.19 0.76 17.78
CA VAL A 120 0.12 0.77 19.23
C VAL A 120 -1.10 1.08 20.12
N PRO A 121 -1.91 2.13 19.87
CA PRO A 121 -3.10 2.41 20.69
C PRO A 121 -4.25 1.40 20.49
N VAL A 122 -4.19 0.54 19.47
CA VAL A 122 -5.15 -0.56 19.32
C VAL A 122 -4.92 -1.58 20.44
N GLY A 123 -3.70 -1.75 20.94
CA GLY A 123 -3.35 -2.66 22.04
C GLY A 123 -3.50 -4.15 21.67
N PRO A 124 -2.91 -5.08 22.45
CA PRO A 124 -3.06 -6.50 22.21
C PRO A 124 -4.54 -6.88 22.30
N VAL A 125 -5.03 -7.60 21.30
CA VAL A 125 -6.31 -8.31 21.37
C VAL A 125 -5.97 -9.66 21.99
N THR A 126 -6.15 -9.76 23.31
CA THR A 126 -6.03 -11.02 24.07
C THR A 126 -7.24 -11.89 23.84
#